data_AF-A0A964PZG1-F1
#
_entry.id   AF-A0A964PZG1-F1
#
_cell.length_a   1.000
_cell.length_b   1.000
_cell.length_c   1.000
_cell.angle_alpha   90.00
_cell.angle_beta   90.00
_cell.angle_gamma   90.00
#
_symmetry.space_group_name_H-M   'P 1'
#
loop_
_entity.id
_entity.type
_entity.pdbx_description
1 polymer ?
#
loop_
_entity_poly.entity_id
_entity_poly.type
_entity_poly.pdbx_seq_one_letter_code
_entity_poly.pdbx_strand_id
1 'polypeptide(L)'
;MSVHCTQCGAEGDGRFCASCGAPLQRLTCRECGKKLQPGSRFCTQCGTPTGGGSVRGSGAGAPIPAEVSKRAQASVWWVSGGLLGVLIVVVLVSELRSGTSSETPVAPTAVPPAAGAAGVDLSTMTSREAADRLFNRVMSAAERGDSTEVTLFLPMALQAYDLAQPLDVDGLFHLSLLQREAGQPEAALATAREGLQGSPEHLLNLAASAEAARALGDIETARESYAAMIDAWDREMAAGRPEYEEHSVLLPQLRDAGERFLAGAAP
;
A
#
# COMPACT_ATOMS: atom_id res chain seq x y z
N MET A 1 -42.52 -21.99 25.23
CA MET A 1 -41.69 -21.17 26.13
C MET A 1 -41.52 -19.81 25.49
N SER A 2 -42.10 -18.75 26.05
CA SER A 2 -41.76 -17.38 25.69
C SER A 2 -40.33 -17.08 26.18
N VAL A 3 -39.55 -16.35 25.38
CA VAL A 3 -38.20 -15.91 25.75
C VAL A 3 -38.24 -14.38 25.85
N HIS A 4 -37.76 -13.84 26.95
CA HIS A 4 -37.63 -12.39 27.11
C HIS A 4 -36.39 -11.89 26.38
N CYS A 5 -36.53 -10.80 25.64
CA CYS A 5 -35.41 -10.13 24.99
C CYS A 5 -34.47 -9.55 26.04
N THR A 6 -33.19 -9.94 26.03
CA THR A 6 -32.19 -9.42 26.96
C THR A 6 -31.77 -7.97 26.69
N GLN A 7 -32.22 -7.39 25.57
CA GLN A 7 -31.94 -5.99 25.20
C GLN A 7 -33.07 -5.03 25.59
N CYS A 8 -34.34 -5.42 25.43
CA CYS A 8 -35.48 -4.53 25.69
C CYS A 8 -36.55 -5.08 26.65
N GLY A 9 -36.40 -6.32 27.13
CA GLY A 9 -37.32 -6.97 28.07
C GLY A 9 -38.62 -7.52 27.46
N ALA A 10 -38.94 -7.18 26.21
CA ALA A 10 -40.16 -7.64 25.53
C ALA A 10 -40.16 -9.17 25.35
N GLU A 11 -41.32 -9.82 25.55
CA GLU A 11 -41.51 -11.22 25.19
C GLU A 11 -41.52 -11.38 23.66
N GLY A 12 -40.91 -12.46 23.18
CA GLY A 12 -41.00 -12.84 21.78
C GLY A 12 -40.73 -14.34 21.57
N ASP A 13 -41.19 -14.84 20.42
CA ASP A 13 -41.11 -16.26 20.04
C ASP A 13 -40.42 -16.47 18.66
N GLY A 14 -39.82 -15.42 18.08
CA GLY A 14 -39.11 -15.45 16.80
C GLY A 14 -37.58 -15.57 16.89
N ARG A 15 -36.90 -15.57 15.73
CA ARG A 15 -35.41 -15.47 15.67
C ARG A 15 -34.90 -14.09 16.10
N PHE A 16 -35.72 -13.05 15.94
CA PHE A 16 -35.45 -11.67 16.32
C PHE A 16 -36.62 -11.11 17.11
N CYS A 17 -36.36 -10.18 18.02
CA CYS A 17 -37.38 -9.47 18.78
C CYS A 17 -38.16 -8.54 17.85
N ALA A 18 -39.49 -8.66 17.86
CA ALA A 18 -40.36 -7.79 17.05
C ALA A 18 -40.31 -6.31 17.48
N SER A 19 -39.92 -6.03 18.74
CA SER A 19 -39.88 -4.67 19.28
C SER A 19 -38.59 -3.92 18.97
N CYS A 20 -37.43 -4.58 18.98
CA CYS A 20 -36.12 -3.92 18.84
C CYS A 20 -35.18 -4.56 17.80
N GLY A 21 -35.58 -5.67 17.19
CA GLY A 21 -34.77 -6.37 16.17
C GLY A 21 -33.61 -7.22 16.73
N ALA A 22 -33.37 -7.24 18.04
CA ALA A 22 -32.29 -8.04 18.63
C ALA A 22 -32.55 -9.56 18.48
N PRO A 23 -31.53 -10.39 18.18
CA PRO A 23 -31.72 -11.82 18.02
C PRO A 23 -32.09 -12.49 19.36
N LEU A 24 -33.15 -13.30 19.36
CA LEU A 24 -33.60 -14.06 20.53
C LEU A 24 -32.95 -15.45 20.60
N GLN A 25 -32.26 -15.87 19.53
CA GLN A 25 -31.56 -17.16 19.47
C GLN A 25 -30.05 -16.98 19.27
N ARG A 26 -29.27 -17.82 19.94
CA ARG A 26 -27.83 -17.93 19.72
C ARG A 26 -27.59 -18.57 18.34
N LEU A 27 -27.16 -17.76 17.38
CA LEU A 27 -26.81 -18.22 16.04
C LEU A 27 -25.41 -18.84 16.05
N THR A 28 -25.25 -20.01 15.46
CA THR A 28 -23.94 -20.65 15.21
C THR A 28 -23.70 -20.73 13.70
N CYS A 29 -22.43 -20.62 13.32
CA CYS A 29 -22.00 -20.79 11.95
C CYS A 29 -22.26 -22.24 11.51
N ARG A 30 -22.87 -22.42 10.34
CA ARG A 30 -23.16 -23.77 9.80
C ARG A 30 -21.91 -24.49 9.31
N GLU A 31 -20.86 -23.74 8.95
CA GLU A 31 -19.61 -24.30 8.44
C GLU A 31 -18.62 -24.64 9.55
N CYS A 32 -18.35 -23.70 10.47
CA CYS A 32 -17.33 -23.89 11.51
C CYS A 32 -17.89 -24.12 12.93
N GLY A 33 -19.22 -24.07 13.11
CA GLY A 33 -19.88 -24.29 14.40
C GLY A 33 -19.71 -23.17 15.44
N LYS A 34 -18.91 -22.14 15.17
CA LYS A 34 -18.67 -21.03 16.12
C LYS A 34 -19.88 -20.13 16.28
N LYS A 35 -20.00 -19.49 17.45
CA LYS A 35 -21.08 -18.53 17.74
C LYS A 35 -20.94 -17.31 16.84
N LEU A 36 -22.04 -16.90 16.20
CA LEU A 36 -22.12 -15.69 15.40
C LEU A 36 -22.53 -14.51 16.27
N GLN A 37 -21.93 -13.36 15.97
CA GLN A 37 -22.33 -12.11 16.59
C GLN A 37 -23.69 -11.65 16.03
N PRO A 38 -24.58 -11.09 16.86
CA PRO A 38 -25.82 -10.48 16.39
C PRO A 38 -25.62 -9.56 15.19
N GLY A 39 -26.37 -9.78 14.11
CA GLY A 39 -26.34 -8.92 12.92
C GLY A 39 -25.13 -9.09 11.99
N SER A 40 -24.21 -10.02 12.26
CA SER A 40 -23.05 -10.22 11.38
C SER A 40 -23.48 -10.81 10.03
N ARG A 41 -23.11 -10.16 8.92
CA ARG A 41 -23.38 -10.65 7.54
C ARG A 41 -22.45 -11.81 7.14
N PHE A 42 -21.31 -11.93 7.84
CA PHE A 42 -20.29 -12.94 7.65
C PHE A 42 -19.84 -13.49 9.01
N CYS A 43 -19.26 -14.69 9.02
CA CYS A 43 -18.60 -15.25 10.20
C CYS A 43 -17.23 -14.60 10.38
N THR A 44 -16.96 -14.00 11.53
CA THR A 44 -15.65 -13.40 11.86
C THR A 44 -14.52 -14.43 12.00
N GLN A 45 -14.86 -15.72 12.09
CA GLN A 45 -13.88 -16.78 12.30
C GLN A 45 -13.50 -17.53 11.01
N CYS A 46 -14.42 -17.69 10.07
CA CYS A 46 -14.19 -18.46 8.83
C CYS A 46 -14.64 -17.75 7.55
N GLY A 47 -15.17 -16.53 7.64
CA GLY A 47 -15.58 -15.73 6.48
C GLY A 47 -16.91 -16.13 5.82
N THR A 48 -17.52 -17.25 6.20
CA THR A 48 -18.75 -17.73 5.54
C THR A 48 -19.91 -16.74 5.71
N PRO A 49 -20.63 -16.37 4.63
CA PRO A 49 -21.82 -15.52 4.71
C PRO A 49 -22.93 -16.20 5.52
N THR A 50 -23.58 -15.46 6.41
CA THR A 50 -24.54 -16.00 7.40
C THR A 50 -25.98 -16.10 6.88
N GLY A 51 -26.19 -15.91 5.57
CA GLY A 51 -27.50 -16.07 4.90
C GLY A 51 -28.58 -15.08 5.34
N GLY A 52 -28.25 -14.06 6.14
CA GLY A 52 -29.20 -13.13 6.77
C GLY A 52 -29.61 -11.92 5.93
N GLY A 53 -29.66 -12.03 4.60
CA GLY A 53 -29.97 -10.90 3.73
C GLY A 53 -30.94 -11.26 2.61
N SER A 54 -32.22 -11.48 2.93
CA SER A 54 -33.29 -11.47 1.93
C SER A 54 -33.99 -10.11 1.92
N VAL A 55 -33.48 -9.20 1.09
CA VAL A 55 -34.29 -8.09 0.58
C VAL A 55 -35.34 -8.72 -0.33
N ARG A 56 -36.59 -8.79 0.15
CA ARG A 56 -37.76 -9.09 -0.69
C ARG A 56 -38.08 -7.85 -1.51
N GLY A 57 -37.67 -7.83 -2.77
CA GLY A 57 -38.27 -6.99 -3.80
C GLY A 57 -39.45 -7.72 -4.43
N SER A 58 -40.68 -7.36 -4.06
CA SER A 58 -41.90 -7.78 -4.73
C SER A 58 -42.09 -6.95 -6.00
N GLY A 59 -42.09 -7.62 -7.15
CA GLY A 59 -42.56 -7.07 -8.43
C GLY A 59 -43.44 -8.11 -9.11
N ALA A 60 -44.71 -7.80 -9.28
CA ALA A 60 -45.73 -8.66 -9.87
C ALA A 60 -45.46 -8.90 -11.37
N GLY A 61 -45.51 -10.17 -11.78
CA GLY A 61 -45.52 -10.58 -13.19
C GLY A 61 -46.38 -11.83 -13.34
N ALA A 62 -47.36 -11.76 -14.24
CA ALA A 62 -48.42 -12.74 -14.49
C ALA A 62 -47.90 -14.15 -14.91
N PRO A 63 -48.70 -15.22 -14.75
CA PRO A 63 -48.30 -16.57 -15.13
C PRO A 63 -48.37 -16.77 -16.65
N ILE A 64 -47.31 -17.34 -17.23
CA ILE A 64 -47.20 -17.75 -18.63
C ILE A 64 -47.54 -19.26 -18.73
N PRO A 65 -48.21 -19.76 -19.79
CA PRO A 65 -48.71 -21.13 -19.83
C PRO A 65 -47.61 -22.19 -19.95
N ALA A 66 -47.90 -23.36 -19.39
CA ALA A 66 -47.04 -24.52 -19.29
C ALA A 66 -46.96 -25.34 -20.59
N GLU A 67 -46.43 -24.77 -21.67
CA GLU A 67 -46.35 -25.46 -22.97
C GLU A 67 -44.98 -25.28 -23.65
N VAL A 68 -43.89 -25.10 -22.89
CA VAL A 68 -42.51 -25.17 -23.44
C VAL A 68 -41.62 -25.96 -22.47
N SER A 69 -42.13 -27.10 -22.02
CA SER A 69 -41.38 -28.08 -21.25
C SER A 69 -40.84 -29.13 -22.22
N LYS A 70 -39.54 -29.44 -22.12
CA LYS A 70 -38.78 -30.44 -22.92
C LYS A 70 -38.21 -29.95 -24.26
N ARG A 71 -37.25 -29.01 -24.22
CA ARG A 71 -36.10 -29.03 -25.16
C ARG A 71 -34.92 -28.11 -24.80
N ALA A 72 -35.01 -27.29 -23.76
CA ALA A 72 -33.96 -26.34 -23.37
C ALA A 72 -33.16 -26.72 -22.09
N GLN A 73 -33.05 -28.02 -21.77
CA GLN A 73 -32.22 -28.51 -20.65
C GLN A 73 -31.07 -29.38 -21.20
N ALA A 74 -30.23 -28.82 -22.07
CA ALA A 74 -28.95 -29.44 -22.42
C ALA A 74 -27.84 -28.42 -22.78
N SER A 75 -28.13 -27.11 -22.75
CA SER A 75 -27.28 -26.10 -23.40
C SER A 75 -26.97 -24.89 -22.51
N VAL A 76 -26.88 -25.08 -21.18
CA VAL A 76 -26.46 -24.00 -20.25
C VAL A 76 -25.17 -24.35 -19.50
N TRP A 77 -24.78 -25.63 -19.43
CA TRP A 77 -23.58 -26.05 -18.70
C TRP A 77 -22.26 -25.82 -19.45
N TRP A 78 -22.30 -25.62 -20.77
CA TRP A 78 -21.07 -25.45 -21.57
C TRP A 78 -20.51 -24.02 -21.56
N VAL A 79 -21.36 -23.01 -21.36
CA VAL A 79 -20.89 -21.61 -21.38
C VAL A 79 -20.21 -21.23 -20.06
N SER A 80 -20.69 -21.74 -18.92
CA SER A 80 -20.08 -21.49 -17.60
C SER A 80 -18.82 -22.33 -17.35
N GLY A 81 -18.76 -23.55 -17.89
CA GLY A 81 -17.57 -24.42 -17.80
C GLY A 81 -16.45 -24.01 -18.75
N GLY A 82 -16.78 -23.54 -19.96
CA GLY A 82 -15.79 -23.10 -20.95
C GLY A 82 -15.01 -21.87 -20.51
N LEU A 83 -15.67 -20.86 -19.93
CA LEU A 83 -15.01 -19.63 -19.48
C LEU A 83 -14.10 -19.88 -18.27
N LEU A 84 -14.55 -20.71 -17.31
CA LEU A 84 -13.75 -21.09 -16.15
C LEU A 84 -12.56 -22.00 -16.56
N GLY A 85 -12.78 -22.91 -17.51
CA GLY A 85 -11.71 -23.75 -18.06
C GLY A 85 -10.65 -22.91 -18.78
N VAL A 86 -11.05 -21.92 -19.58
CA VAL A 86 -10.11 -21.00 -20.26
C VAL A 86 -9.36 -20.15 -19.24
N LEU A 87 -10.02 -19.61 -18.20
CA LEU A 87 -9.34 -18.89 -17.13
C LEU A 87 -8.35 -19.77 -16.37
N ILE A 88 -8.72 -21.01 -16.03
CA ILE A 88 -7.82 -21.96 -15.37
C ILE A 88 -6.64 -22.30 -16.27
N VAL A 89 -6.85 -22.51 -17.58
CA VAL A 89 -5.77 -22.79 -18.53
C VAL A 89 -4.86 -21.57 -18.70
N VAL A 90 -5.40 -20.35 -18.74
CA VAL A 90 -4.60 -19.12 -18.81
C VAL A 90 -3.77 -18.93 -17.54
N VAL A 91 -4.35 -19.14 -16.36
CA VAL A 91 -3.63 -19.10 -15.08
C VAL A 91 -2.58 -20.20 -15.00
N LEU A 92 -2.91 -21.42 -15.43
CA LEU A 92 -1.97 -22.55 -15.44
C LEU A 92 -0.82 -22.33 -16.43
N VAL A 93 -1.09 -21.77 -17.62
CA VAL A 93 -0.06 -21.40 -18.59
C VAL A 93 0.75 -20.19 -18.12
N SER A 94 0.15 -19.27 -17.37
CA SER A 94 0.86 -18.16 -16.73
C SER A 94 1.82 -18.67 -15.67
N GLU A 95 1.38 -19.54 -14.77
CA GLU A 95 2.22 -20.20 -13.76
C GLU A 95 3.32 -21.07 -14.39
N LEU A 96 3.02 -21.80 -15.47
CA LEU A 96 4.02 -22.59 -16.21
C LEU A 96 5.04 -21.72 -16.98
N ARG A 97 4.70 -20.48 -17.33
CA ARG A 97 5.62 -19.51 -17.94
C ARG A 97 6.41 -18.70 -16.89
N SER A 98 5.82 -18.49 -15.71
CA SER A 98 6.46 -17.86 -14.55
C SER A 98 7.34 -18.84 -13.76
N GLY A 99 7.10 -20.15 -13.89
CA GLY A 99 7.81 -21.21 -13.20
C GLY A 99 9.07 -21.72 -13.92
N THR A 100 10.02 -20.83 -14.21
CA THR A 100 11.44 -21.23 -14.36
C THR A 100 12.37 -20.16 -13.77
N SER A 101 12.14 -19.78 -12.51
CA SER A 101 13.26 -19.52 -11.61
C SER A 101 13.54 -20.82 -10.87
N SER A 102 14.34 -21.68 -11.50
CA SER A 102 14.91 -22.84 -10.82
C SER A 102 15.87 -22.32 -9.75
N GLU A 103 15.35 -22.11 -8.55
CA GLU A 103 16.21 -21.97 -7.38
C GLU A 103 16.83 -23.34 -7.11
N THR A 104 18.10 -23.48 -7.46
CA THR A 104 18.93 -24.62 -7.09
C THR A 104 18.84 -24.81 -5.58
N PRO A 105 18.55 -26.02 -5.05
CA PRO A 105 18.58 -26.24 -3.61
C PRO A 105 20.03 -26.11 -3.14
N VAL A 106 20.37 -24.95 -2.57
CA VAL A 106 21.62 -24.76 -1.83
C VAL A 106 21.46 -25.52 -0.52
N ALA A 107 22.36 -26.48 -0.27
CA ALA A 107 22.46 -27.20 0.99
C ALA A 107 22.51 -26.20 2.17
N PRO A 108 22.00 -26.55 3.37
CA PRO A 108 22.05 -25.67 4.52
C PRO A 108 23.51 -25.42 4.88
N THR A 109 24.04 -24.31 4.39
CA THR A 109 25.31 -23.77 4.83
C THR A 109 25.00 -23.08 6.14
N ALA A 110 25.66 -23.51 7.21
CA ALA A 110 25.55 -22.88 8.51
C ALA A 110 25.63 -21.36 8.35
N VAL A 111 24.57 -20.66 8.73
CA VAL A 111 24.55 -19.20 8.80
C VAL A 111 25.72 -18.82 9.72
N PRO A 112 26.80 -18.19 9.22
CA PRO A 112 27.79 -17.63 10.14
C PRO A 112 27.03 -16.62 11.02
N PRO A 113 27.35 -16.53 12.33
CA PRO A 113 26.74 -15.51 13.18
C PRO A 113 26.89 -14.17 12.48
N ALA A 114 25.80 -13.40 12.43
CA ALA A 114 25.77 -12.06 11.86
C ALA A 114 26.94 -11.23 12.42
N ALA A 115 28.03 -11.18 11.67
CA ALA A 115 29.14 -10.30 11.92
C ALA A 115 28.70 -8.94 11.41
N GLY A 116 28.23 -8.07 12.30
CA GLY A 116 27.83 -6.73 11.89
C GLY A 116 26.93 -5.93 12.81
N ALA A 117 26.70 -6.33 14.06
CA ALA A 117 26.41 -5.37 15.12
C ALA A 117 27.72 -5.07 15.87
N ALA A 118 28.73 -4.57 15.15
CA ALA A 118 29.76 -3.81 15.84
C ALA A 118 29.02 -2.70 16.56
N GLY A 119 29.11 -2.67 17.89
CA GLY A 119 28.41 -1.68 18.72
C GLY A 119 28.73 -0.30 18.16
N VAL A 120 27.75 0.31 17.52
CA VAL A 120 27.87 1.68 17.02
C VAL A 120 28.04 2.53 18.26
N ASP A 121 29.17 3.21 18.36
CA ASP A 121 29.44 4.13 19.46
C ASP A 121 28.56 5.36 19.30
N LEU A 122 27.40 5.33 19.96
CA LEU A 122 26.41 6.40 19.94
C LEU A 122 26.92 7.67 20.64
N SER A 123 28.01 7.60 21.41
CA SER A 123 28.50 8.74 22.18
C SER A 123 29.26 9.77 21.32
N THR A 124 29.60 9.41 20.09
CA THR A 124 30.36 10.26 19.16
C THR A 124 29.55 10.68 17.92
N MET A 125 28.33 10.15 17.74
CA MET A 125 27.47 10.49 16.62
C MET A 125 26.54 11.67 16.93
N THR A 126 26.38 12.56 15.95
CA THR A 126 25.33 13.58 15.98
C THR A 126 23.95 12.94 15.77
N SER A 127 22.89 13.64 16.20
CA SER A 127 21.50 13.23 15.94
C SER A 127 21.22 13.11 14.44
N ARG A 128 21.76 14.04 13.64
CA ARG A 128 21.66 14.06 12.17
C ARG A 128 22.28 12.81 11.54
N GLU A 129 23.51 12.45 11.92
CA GLU A 129 24.18 11.24 11.40
C GLU A 129 23.47 9.95 11.83
N ALA A 130 22.89 9.92 13.03
CA ALA A 130 22.09 8.79 13.48
C ALA A 130 20.83 8.63 12.61
N ALA A 131 20.19 9.75 12.25
CA ALA A 131 19.07 9.77 11.32
C ALA A 131 19.47 9.30 9.91
N ASP A 132 20.65 9.69 9.41
CA ASP A 132 21.17 9.25 8.10
C ASP A 132 21.39 7.74 8.01
N ARG A 133 21.85 7.11 9.09
CA ARG A 133 21.99 5.65 9.10
C ARG A 133 20.64 4.95 8.95
N LEU A 134 19.59 5.50 9.57
CA LEU A 134 18.24 4.97 9.43
C LEU A 134 17.68 5.27 8.04
N PHE A 135 17.94 6.45 7.48
CA PHE A 135 17.58 6.80 6.10
C PHE A 135 18.19 5.80 5.10
N ASN A 136 19.51 5.62 5.12
CA ASN A 136 20.21 4.71 4.22
C ASN A 136 19.65 3.29 4.32
N ARG A 137 19.36 2.84 5.54
CA ARG A 137 18.74 1.53 5.76
C ARG A 137 17.38 1.41 5.10
N VAL A 138 16.51 2.40 5.29
CA VAL A 138 15.15 2.42 4.71
C VAL A 138 15.22 2.49 3.19
N MET A 139 16.01 3.41 2.63
CA MET A 139 16.11 3.59 1.18
C MET A 139 16.71 2.36 0.50
N SER A 140 17.78 1.77 1.06
CA SER A 140 18.34 0.53 0.52
C SER A 140 17.38 -0.67 0.65
N ALA A 141 16.55 -0.73 1.68
CA ALA A 141 15.50 -1.75 1.80
C ALA A 141 14.41 -1.56 0.74
N ALA A 142 13.98 -0.32 0.52
CA ALA A 142 12.99 0.04 -0.50
C ALA A 142 13.48 -0.32 -1.91
N GLU A 143 14.74 0.00 -2.25
CA GLU A 143 15.37 -0.36 -3.53
C GLU A 143 15.41 -1.88 -3.77
N ARG A 144 15.61 -2.68 -2.71
CA ARG A 144 15.59 -4.15 -2.80
C ARG A 144 14.18 -4.75 -2.76
N GLY A 145 13.14 -3.94 -2.58
CA GLY A 145 11.76 -4.41 -2.38
C GLY A 145 11.50 -5.10 -1.05
N ASP A 146 12.37 -4.92 -0.04
CA ASP A 146 12.21 -5.51 1.30
C ASP A 146 11.21 -4.67 2.13
N SER A 147 9.93 -4.86 1.83
CA SER A 147 8.83 -4.19 2.52
C SER A 147 8.78 -4.45 4.03
N THR A 148 9.34 -5.57 4.49
CA THR A 148 9.38 -5.90 5.93
C THR A 148 10.36 -4.99 6.64
N GLU A 149 11.55 -4.81 6.07
CA GLU A 149 12.56 -3.91 6.63
C GLU A 149 12.12 -2.43 6.54
N VAL A 150 11.51 -2.00 5.43
CA VAL A 150 10.93 -0.65 5.32
C VAL A 150 9.90 -0.41 6.43
N THR A 151 8.94 -1.33 6.61
CA THR A 151 7.89 -1.20 7.65
C THR A 151 8.46 -1.09 9.06
N LEU A 152 9.56 -1.79 9.33
CA LEU A 152 10.19 -1.81 10.66
C LEU A 152 10.95 -0.52 10.96
N PHE A 153 11.71 0.01 10.00
CA PHE A 153 12.64 1.12 10.25
C PHE A 153 12.12 2.50 9.87
N LEU A 154 11.14 2.60 8.96
CA LEU A 154 10.63 3.88 8.48
C LEU A 154 10.08 4.78 9.61
N PRO A 155 9.27 4.30 10.57
CA PRO A 155 8.81 5.16 11.67
C PRO A 155 9.96 5.68 12.53
N MET A 156 10.99 4.86 12.74
CA MET A 156 12.19 5.26 13.49
C MET A 156 13.00 6.32 12.74
N ALA A 157 13.14 6.17 11.42
CA ALA A 157 13.84 7.15 10.58
C ALA A 157 13.14 8.51 10.64
N LEU A 158 11.81 8.55 10.44
CA LEU A 158 11.03 9.79 10.55
C LEU A 158 11.19 10.46 11.91
N GLN A 159 11.11 9.70 13.01
CA GLN A 159 11.31 10.24 14.35
C GLN A 159 12.74 10.75 14.57
N ALA A 160 13.74 10.10 14.00
CA ALA A 160 15.13 10.55 14.11
C ALA A 160 15.35 11.90 13.41
N TYR A 161 14.72 12.14 12.25
CA TYR A 161 14.76 13.44 11.57
C TYR A 161 14.03 14.54 12.35
N ASP A 162 12.90 14.23 12.99
CA ASP A 162 12.20 15.16 13.89
C ASP A 162 13.07 15.57 15.09
N LEU A 163 13.81 14.62 15.67
CA LEU A 163 14.77 14.89 16.75
C LEU A 163 16.04 15.61 16.29
N ALA A 164 16.39 15.52 15.00
CA ALA A 164 17.59 16.13 14.43
C ALA A 164 17.38 17.58 13.97
N GLN A 165 16.18 18.13 14.11
CA GLN A 165 15.87 19.52 13.76
C GLN A 165 16.76 20.53 14.51
N PRO A 166 17.12 21.68 13.90
CA PRO A 166 16.79 22.08 12.53
C PRO A 166 17.62 21.31 11.48
N LEU A 167 17.00 21.01 10.35
CA LEU A 167 17.66 20.34 9.22
C LEU A 167 18.28 21.34 8.24
N ASP A 168 19.37 20.91 7.59
CA ASP A 168 19.93 21.56 6.41
C ASP A 168 19.18 21.16 5.13
N VAL A 169 19.57 21.73 3.99
CA VAL A 169 18.91 21.47 2.69
C VAL A 169 18.98 20.00 2.28
N ASP A 170 20.04 19.30 2.67
CA ASP A 170 20.20 17.86 2.47
C ASP A 170 19.27 17.04 3.38
N GLY A 171 19.24 17.35 4.67
CA GLY A 171 18.33 16.70 5.62
C GLY A 171 16.85 16.88 5.26
N LEU A 172 16.47 18.05 4.72
CA LEU A 172 15.12 18.29 4.21
C LEU A 172 14.81 17.43 2.98
N PHE A 173 15.78 17.25 2.08
CA PHE A 173 15.63 16.32 0.96
C PHE A 173 15.39 14.88 1.45
N HIS A 174 16.22 14.38 2.37
CA HIS A 174 16.05 13.03 2.92
C HIS A 174 14.72 12.83 3.67
N LEU A 175 14.31 13.81 4.50
CA LEU A 175 13.04 13.75 5.21
C LEU A 175 11.87 13.71 4.22
N SER A 176 11.91 14.49 3.13
CA SER A 176 10.89 14.44 2.08
C SER A 176 10.79 13.05 1.44
N LEU A 177 11.91 12.37 1.19
CA LEU A 177 11.93 11.02 0.64
C LEU A 177 11.29 10.01 1.61
N LEU A 178 11.64 10.07 2.89
CA LEU A 178 11.04 9.20 3.92
C LEU A 178 9.54 9.43 4.07
N GLN A 179 9.10 10.69 4.07
CA GLN A 179 7.68 11.03 4.16
C GLN A 179 6.90 10.45 2.97
N ARG A 180 7.47 10.52 1.76
CA ARG A 180 6.85 9.92 0.57
C ARG A 180 6.79 8.39 0.68
N GLU A 181 7.86 7.74 1.15
CA GLU A 181 7.88 6.30 1.42
C GLU A 181 6.85 5.90 2.48
N ALA A 182 6.57 6.80 3.42
CA ALA A 182 5.54 6.60 4.45
C ALA A 182 4.11 6.86 3.96
N GLY A 183 3.91 7.15 2.66
CA GLY A 183 2.61 7.51 2.11
C GLY A 183 2.11 8.87 2.60
N GLN A 184 3.01 9.81 2.89
CA GLN A 184 2.71 11.17 3.36
C GLN A 184 3.18 12.22 2.34
N PRO A 185 2.66 12.22 1.10
CA PRO A 185 3.18 13.07 0.03
C PRO A 185 2.90 14.57 0.24
N GLU A 186 1.87 14.96 1.00
CA GLU A 186 1.64 16.36 1.39
C GLU A 186 2.75 16.89 2.30
N ALA A 187 3.15 16.08 3.29
CA ALA A 187 4.26 16.42 4.18
C ALA A 187 5.58 16.47 3.41
N ALA A 188 5.82 15.49 2.54
CA ALA A 188 6.99 15.46 1.67
C ALA A 188 7.11 16.75 0.82
N LEU A 189 6.02 17.16 0.18
CA LEU A 189 6.02 18.39 -0.64
C LEU A 189 6.30 19.64 0.21
N ALA A 190 5.76 19.72 1.42
CA ALA A 190 6.01 20.84 2.33
C ALA A 190 7.49 20.89 2.74
N THR A 191 8.07 19.76 3.14
CA THR A 191 9.48 19.64 3.53
C THR A 191 10.43 19.99 2.38
N ALA A 192 10.15 19.49 1.16
CA ALA A 192 10.95 19.83 -0.01
C ALA A 192 10.91 21.34 -0.31
N ARG A 193 9.73 21.97 -0.19
CA ARG A 193 9.57 23.42 -0.36
C ARG A 193 10.27 24.23 0.72
N GLU A 194 10.37 23.72 1.95
CA GLU A 194 11.18 24.32 3.00
C GLU A 194 12.65 24.39 2.59
N GLY A 195 13.20 23.30 2.04
CA GLY A 195 14.57 23.23 1.51
C GLY A 195 14.84 24.22 0.38
N LEU A 196 13.79 24.67 -0.34
CA LEU A 196 13.88 25.64 -1.42
C LEU A 196 13.81 27.11 -0.96
N GLN A 197 13.43 27.42 0.29
CA GLN A 197 13.25 28.82 0.72
C GLN A 197 14.57 29.62 0.70
N GLY A 198 15.68 29.00 1.10
CA GLY A 198 17.02 29.60 1.06
C GLY A 198 17.80 29.31 -0.23
N SER A 199 17.45 28.24 -0.94
CA SER A 199 18.10 27.76 -2.15
C SER A 199 17.06 27.36 -3.21
N PRO A 200 16.41 28.32 -3.89
CA PRO A 200 15.27 28.04 -4.77
C PRO A 200 15.57 27.15 -5.97
N GLU A 201 16.85 27.09 -6.36
CA GLU A 201 17.33 26.30 -7.49
C GLU A 201 17.93 24.94 -7.05
N HIS A 202 17.86 24.58 -5.77
CA HIS A 202 18.52 23.37 -5.23
C HIS A 202 17.99 22.08 -5.86
N LEU A 203 18.84 21.35 -6.58
CA LEU A 203 18.44 20.27 -7.49
C LEU A 203 17.72 19.14 -6.77
N LEU A 204 18.23 18.69 -5.62
CA LEU A 204 17.64 17.59 -4.85
C LEU A 204 16.24 17.95 -4.33
N ASN A 205 16.05 19.19 -3.87
CA ASN A 205 14.77 19.63 -3.30
C ASN A 205 13.74 19.94 -4.39
N LEU A 206 14.17 20.41 -5.57
CA LEU A 206 13.30 20.49 -6.74
C LEU A 206 12.83 19.12 -7.21
N ALA A 207 13.73 18.13 -7.25
CA ALA A 207 13.38 16.75 -7.57
C ALA A 207 12.38 16.17 -6.54
N ALA A 208 12.66 16.34 -5.25
CA ALA A 208 11.77 15.88 -4.17
C ALA A 208 10.40 16.54 -4.22
N SER A 209 10.34 17.85 -4.48
CA SER A 209 9.08 18.59 -4.71
C SER A 209 8.31 18.00 -5.88
N ALA A 210 8.99 17.72 -7.00
CA ALA A 210 8.36 17.13 -8.18
C ALA A 210 7.78 15.74 -7.89
N GLU A 211 8.53 14.87 -7.23
CA GLU A 211 8.10 13.52 -6.90
C GLU A 211 6.97 13.48 -5.87
N ALA A 212 7.01 14.35 -4.86
CA ALA A 212 5.93 14.49 -3.90
C ALA A 212 4.64 15.01 -4.56
N ALA A 213 4.75 16.02 -5.43
CA ALA A 213 3.62 16.53 -6.21
C ALA A 213 3.02 15.45 -7.13
N ARG A 214 3.86 14.62 -7.77
CA ARG A 214 3.38 13.47 -8.56
C ARG A 214 2.62 12.46 -7.72
N ALA A 215 3.09 12.17 -6.51
CA ALA A 215 2.41 11.26 -5.60
C ALA A 215 1.03 11.81 -5.16
N LEU A 216 0.84 13.13 -5.13
CA LEU A 216 -0.45 13.79 -4.90
C LEU A 216 -1.36 13.81 -6.14
N GLY A 217 -0.85 13.47 -7.33
CA GLY A 217 -1.54 13.72 -8.59
C GLY A 217 -1.53 15.19 -9.03
N ASP A 218 -0.72 16.05 -8.39
CA ASP A 218 -0.50 17.44 -8.80
C ASP A 218 0.55 17.49 -9.92
N ILE A 219 0.08 17.23 -11.13
CA ILE A 219 0.91 17.15 -12.34
C ILE A 219 1.47 18.52 -12.75
N GLU A 220 0.80 19.62 -12.38
CA GLU A 220 1.24 20.98 -12.69
C GLU A 220 2.47 21.33 -11.85
N THR A 221 2.37 21.24 -10.52
CA THR A 221 3.51 21.46 -9.62
C THR A 221 4.67 20.52 -9.93
N ALA A 222 4.39 19.26 -10.27
CA ALA A 222 5.42 18.31 -10.67
C ALA A 222 6.20 18.75 -11.92
N ARG A 223 5.48 19.22 -12.95
CA ARG A 223 6.08 19.71 -14.20
C ARG A 223 6.91 20.95 -13.95
N GLU A 224 6.40 21.91 -13.18
CA GLU A 224 7.11 23.14 -12.83
C GLU A 224 8.41 22.83 -12.07
N SER A 225 8.33 21.95 -11.06
CA SER A 225 9.50 21.58 -10.24
C SER A 225 10.59 20.88 -11.07
N TYR A 226 10.23 19.91 -11.92
CA TYR A 226 11.19 19.28 -12.81
C TYR A 226 11.75 20.25 -13.85
N ALA A 227 10.93 21.12 -14.44
CA ALA A 227 11.40 22.11 -15.41
C ALA A 227 12.42 23.07 -14.78
N ALA A 228 12.15 23.54 -13.55
CA ALA A 228 13.07 24.37 -12.79
C ALA A 228 14.40 23.63 -12.49
N MET A 229 14.32 22.35 -12.12
CA MET A 229 15.52 21.54 -11.87
C MET A 229 16.39 21.41 -13.13
N ILE A 230 15.79 21.16 -14.29
CA ILE A 230 16.52 21.03 -15.55
C ILE A 230 17.10 22.37 -16.01
N ASP A 231 16.39 23.48 -15.84
CA ASP A 231 16.91 24.83 -16.18
C ASP A 231 18.09 25.25 -15.30
N ALA A 232 18.05 24.92 -14.01
CA ALA A 232 19.10 25.25 -13.05
C ALA A 232 20.31 24.31 -13.11
N TRP A 233 20.18 23.15 -13.76
CA TRP A 233 21.12 22.03 -13.67
C TRP A 233 22.59 22.42 -13.82
N ASP A 234 22.95 23.06 -14.94
CA ASP A 234 24.36 23.38 -15.23
C ASP A 234 24.92 24.41 -14.25
N ARG A 235 24.10 25.38 -13.80
CA ARG A 235 24.52 26.40 -12.83
C ARG A 235 24.77 25.78 -11.46
N GLU A 236 23.86 24.94 -11.00
CA GLU A 236 23.94 24.30 -9.68
C GLU A 236 25.03 23.23 -9.62
N MET A 237 25.20 22.42 -10.68
CA MET A 237 26.32 21.48 -10.75
C MET A 237 27.68 22.19 -10.77
N ALA A 238 27.77 23.36 -11.42
CA ALA A 238 28.99 24.18 -11.40
C ALA A 238 29.27 24.82 -10.03
N ALA A 239 28.26 24.98 -9.17
CA ALA A 239 28.42 25.50 -7.82
C ALA A 239 29.13 24.51 -6.88
N GLY A 240 29.19 23.22 -7.22
CA GLY A 240 29.99 22.21 -6.51
C GLY A 240 29.61 22.04 -5.04
N ARG A 241 28.30 22.00 -4.74
CA ARG A 241 27.83 21.83 -3.36
C ARG A 241 28.21 20.44 -2.82
N PRO A 242 28.64 20.31 -1.55
CA PRO A 242 29.03 19.01 -0.97
C PRO A 242 27.94 17.94 -1.09
N GLU A 243 26.68 18.31 -0.85
CA GLU A 243 25.53 17.41 -0.94
C GLU A 243 25.32 16.84 -2.36
N TYR A 244 25.79 17.53 -3.40
CA TYR A 244 25.76 17.01 -4.77
C TYR A 244 26.84 15.96 -5.03
N GLU A 245 27.99 16.05 -4.35
CA GLU A 245 29.02 15.01 -4.42
C GLU A 245 28.55 13.74 -3.70
N GLU A 246 27.94 13.90 -2.53
CA GLU A 246 27.33 12.82 -1.75
C GLU A 246 26.21 12.11 -2.54
N HIS A 247 25.47 12.85 -3.37
CA HIS A 247 24.40 12.36 -4.22
C HIS A 247 24.79 12.16 -5.69
N SER A 248 26.09 12.05 -6.00
CA SER A 248 26.60 11.99 -7.38
C SER A 248 26.05 10.84 -8.22
N VAL A 249 25.67 9.73 -7.59
CA VAL A 249 25.03 8.56 -8.26
C VAL A 249 23.55 8.80 -8.51
N LEU A 250 22.87 9.52 -7.61
CA LEU A 250 21.43 9.76 -7.67
C LEU A 250 21.08 10.89 -8.64
N LEU A 251 21.87 11.96 -8.67
CA LEU A 251 21.59 13.16 -9.46
C LEU A 251 21.28 12.86 -10.95
N PRO A 252 22.11 12.10 -11.70
CA PRO A 252 21.79 11.77 -13.09
C PRO A 252 20.44 11.05 -13.26
N GLN A 253 20.06 10.21 -12.29
CA GLN A 253 18.79 9.47 -12.31
C GLN A 253 17.61 10.42 -12.10
N LEU A 254 17.75 11.40 -11.20
CA LEU A 254 16.75 12.44 -10.99
C LEU A 254 16.57 13.29 -12.25
N ARG A 255 17.67 13.66 -12.92
CA ARG A 255 17.65 14.38 -14.19
C ARG A 255 16.89 13.59 -15.26
N ASP A 256 17.27 12.34 -15.47
CA ASP A 256 16.64 11.46 -16.45
C ASP A 256 15.14 11.26 -16.15
N ALA A 257 14.76 11.14 -14.88
CA ALA A 257 13.36 11.06 -14.47
C ALA A 257 12.58 12.34 -14.82
N GLY A 258 13.17 13.52 -14.56
CA GLY A 258 12.60 14.80 -14.92
C GLY A 258 12.44 14.97 -16.43
N GLU A 259 13.48 14.70 -17.21
CA GLU A 259 13.44 14.81 -18.68
C GLU A 259 12.39 13.89 -19.29
N ARG A 260 12.29 12.63 -18.83
CA ARG A 260 11.25 11.69 -19.28
C ARG A 260 9.85 12.20 -18.93
N PHE A 261 9.65 12.70 -17.73
CA PHE A 261 8.36 13.24 -17.29
C PHE A 261 7.94 14.45 -18.15
N LEU A 262 8.87 15.37 -18.43
CA LEU A 262 8.62 16.55 -19.25
C LEU A 262 8.36 16.21 -20.73
N ALA A 263 8.97 15.14 -21.24
CA ALA A 263 8.70 14.61 -22.58
C ALA A 263 7.33 13.91 -22.71
N GLY A 264 6.56 13.79 -21.61
CA GLY A 264 5.28 13.10 -21.61
C GLY A 264 5.40 11.57 -21.68
N ALA A 265 6.58 11.01 -21.37
CA ALA A 265 6.72 9.58 -21.21
C ALA A 265 5.93 9.13 -19.96
N ALA A 266 5.12 8.09 -20.11
CA ALA A 266 4.47 7.45 -18.96
C ALA A 266 5.54 6.92 -17.98
N PRO A 267 5.26 6.95 -16.66
CA PRO A 267 6.22 6.56 -15.63
C PRO A 267 6.72 5.11 -15.77
#